data_AF-A0A969ISQ1-F1
#
_entry.id   AF-A0A969ISQ1-F1
#
_cell.length_a   1.000
_cell.length_b   1.000
_cell.length_c   1.000
_cell.angle_alpha   90.00
_cell.angle_beta   90.00
_cell.angle_gamma   90.00
#
_symmetry.space_group_name_H-M   'P 1'
#
loop_
_entity.id
_entity.type
_entity.pdbx_description
1 polymer ?
#
loop_
_entity_poly.entity_id
_entity_poly.type
_entity_poly.pdbx_seq_one_letter_code
_entity_poly.pdbx_strand_id
1 'polypeptide(L)'
;HGGKQTRGWSFDFPYLHAKSGSLSPLKHFAYDLRDIVRKQSLPGYSLTINRPQVGPDRLSFAPTELLPFPRNRGTGGVKTHAVDKL
;
A
#
# COMPACT_ATOMS: atom_id res chain seq x y z
N HIS A 1 -7.65 5.54 -8.99
CA HIS A 1 -6.19 5.55 -8.74
C HIS A 1 -5.78 4.20 -8.16
N GLY A 2 -5.76 3.16 -9.00
CA GLY A 2 -5.45 1.78 -8.62
C GLY A 2 -4.24 1.27 -9.40
N GLY A 3 -3.12 1.98 -9.28
CA GLY A 3 -1.87 1.60 -9.93
C GLY A 3 -1.16 0.53 -9.12
N LYS A 4 -0.74 -0.54 -9.79
CA LYS A 4 0.02 -1.67 -9.23
C LYS A 4 1.39 -1.17 -8.74
N GLN A 5 1.47 -0.70 -7.49
CA GLN A 5 2.72 -0.21 -6.89
C GLN A 5 3.52 -1.38 -6.31
N THR A 6 4.64 -1.69 -6.97
CA THR A 6 5.53 -2.83 -6.70
C THR A 6 6.12 -2.87 -5.29
N ARG A 7 6.08 -1.75 -4.55
CA ARG A 7 6.76 -1.51 -3.26
C ARG A 7 5.81 -1.27 -2.08
N GLY A 8 4.50 -1.47 -2.25
CA GLY A 8 3.49 -1.19 -1.22
C GLY A 8 2.77 0.15 -1.40
N TRP A 9 1.83 0.44 -0.50
CA TRP A 9 0.99 1.65 -0.53
C TRP A 9 0.96 2.34 0.84
N SER A 10 0.73 3.66 0.89
CA SER A 10 0.69 4.41 2.14
C SER A 10 -0.35 5.53 2.10
N PHE A 11 -1.14 5.64 3.15
CA PHE A 11 -2.27 6.58 3.23
C PHE A 11 -2.37 7.21 4.62
N ASP A 12 -2.82 8.46 4.65
CA ASP A 12 -3.02 9.18 5.90
C ASP A 12 -4.29 8.69 6.59
N PHE A 13 -4.32 8.68 7.92
CA PHE A 13 -5.45 8.20 8.69
C PHE A 13 -6.77 8.95 8.38
N PRO A 14 -6.79 10.30 8.24
CA PRO A 14 -8.00 11.01 7.83
C PRO A 14 -8.48 10.59 6.44
N TYR A 15 -7.56 10.33 5.51
CA TYR A 15 -7.91 9.86 4.17
C TYR A 15 -8.52 8.47 4.21
N LEU A 16 -7.93 7.54 4.97
CA LEU A 16 -8.47 6.20 5.17
C LEU A 16 -9.85 6.24 5.84
N HIS A 17 -10.03 7.10 6.84
CA HIS A 17 -11.31 7.26 7.52
C HIS A 17 -12.41 7.71 6.55
N ALA A 18 -12.17 8.77 5.78
CA ALA A 18 -13.11 9.28 4.78
C ALA A 18 -13.43 8.24 3.69
N LYS A 19 -12.45 7.41 3.28
CA LYS A 19 -12.65 6.37 2.25
C LYS A 19 -13.26 5.08 2.79
N SER A 20 -13.14 4.82 4.10
CA SER A 20 -13.67 3.60 4.74
C SER A 20 -15.18 3.65 4.98
N GLY A 21 -15.76 4.85 5.08
CA GLY A 21 -17.16 5.02 5.49
C GLY A 21 -17.41 4.66 6.97
N SER A 22 -16.37 4.59 7.80
CA SER A 22 -16.51 4.28 9.22
C SER A 22 -17.33 5.35 9.95
N LEU A 23 -18.36 4.91 10.68
CA LEU A 23 -19.17 5.77 11.56
C LEU A 23 -18.47 6.10 12.88
N SER A 24 -17.35 5.42 13.17
CA SER A 24 -16.59 5.68 14.38
C SER A 24 -15.85 7.03 14.29
N PRO A 25 -15.73 7.78 15.39
CA PRO A 25 -14.88 8.98 15.41
C PRO A 25 -13.44 8.64 15.00
N LEU A 26 -12.76 9.58 14.33
CA LEU A 26 -11.40 9.39 13.81
C LEU A 26 -10.41 8.84 14.85
N LYS A 27 -10.54 9.25 16.11
CA LYS A 27 -9.70 8.75 17.22
C LYS A 27 -9.88 7.24 17.45
N HIS A 28 -11.12 6.75 17.45
CA HIS A 28 -11.42 5.32 17.60
C HIS A 28 -10.94 4.53 16.40
N PHE A 29 -11.24 5.01 15.20
CA PHE A 29 -10.72 4.43 13.96
C PHE A 29 -9.19 4.32 13.96
N ALA A 30 -8.48 5.35 14.45
CA ALA A 30 -7.03 5.32 14.58
C ALA A 30 -6.52 4.29 15.59
N TYR A 31 -7.28 4.02 16.68
CA TYR A 31 -6.95 2.93 17.60
C TYR A 31 -7.13 1.56 16.94
N ASP A 32 -8.21 1.38 16.18
CA ASP A 32 -8.46 0.12 15.46
C ASP A 32 -7.34 -0.16 14.46
N LEU A 33 -6.89 0.86 13.70
CA LEU A 33 -5.73 0.72 12.80
C LEU A 33 -4.44 0.35 13.54
N ARG A 34 -4.19 0.94 14.71
CA ARG A 34 -3.02 0.61 15.55
C ARG A 34 -3.09 -0.82 16.05
N ASP A 35 -4.27 -1.30 16.42
CA ASP A 35 -4.47 -2.68 16.88
C ASP A 35 -4.28 -3.68 15.73
N ILE A 36 -4.85 -3.41 14.55
CA ILE A 36 -4.65 -4.21 13.33
C ILE A 36 -3.17 -4.28 12.96
N VAL A 37 -2.46 -3.15 13.02
CA VAL A 37 -1.01 -3.08 12.76
C VAL A 37 -0.22 -3.84 13.82
N ARG A 38 -0.53 -3.66 15.11
CA ARG A 38 0.15 -4.35 16.20
C ARG A 38 0.00 -5.87 16.10
N LYS A 39 -1.18 -6.34 15.70
CA LYS A 39 -1.50 -7.75 15.51
C LYS A 39 -1.08 -8.30 14.15
N GLN A 40 -0.68 -7.43 13.22
CA GLN A 40 -0.46 -7.77 11.80
C GLN A 40 -1.63 -8.59 11.23
N SER A 41 -2.86 -8.18 11.51
CA SER A 41 -4.07 -8.97 11.22
C SER A 41 -4.47 -9.04 9.74
N LEU A 42 -3.62 -8.55 8.83
CA LEU A 42 -3.83 -8.62 7.38
C LEU A 42 -2.80 -9.59 6.77
N PRO A 43 -3.16 -10.87 6.56
CA PRO A 43 -2.27 -11.84 5.92
C PRO A 43 -1.81 -11.38 4.54
N GLY A 44 -0.56 -11.66 4.18
CA GLY A 44 0.03 -11.22 2.90
C GLY A 44 0.55 -9.78 2.90
N TYR A 45 0.34 -9.03 3.99
CA TYR A 45 0.84 -7.67 4.15
C TYR A 45 1.50 -7.45 5.51
N SER A 46 2.58 -6.67 5.49
CA SER A 46 3.24 -6.10 6.65
C SER A 46 2.80 -4.65 6.75
N LEU A 47 2.17 -4.31 7.88
CA LEU A 47 1.62 -2.99 8.12
C LEU A 47 2.55 -2.21 9.04
N THR A 48 2.76 -0.93 8.74
CA THR A 48 3.54 -0.02 9.58
C THR A 48 2.81 1.30 9.73
N ILE A 49 2.86 1.90 10.92
CA ILE A 49 2.37 3.26 11.12
C ILE A 49 3.57 4.21 11.17
N ASN A 50 3.58 5.18 10.26
CA ASN A 50 4.52 6.29 10.30
C ASN A 50 3.85 7.49 10.98
N ARG A 51 4.53 8.05 11.99
CA ARG A 51 4.09 9.24 12.72
C ARG A 51 5.08 10.36 12.45
N PRO A 52 4.84 11.20 11.44
CA PRO A 52 5.74 12.31 11.14
C PRO A 52 5.70 13.34 12.27
N GLN A 53 6.77 14.12 12.44
CA GLN A 53 6.79 15.23 13.41
C GLN A 53 5.74 16.30 13.09
N VAL A 54 5.37 16.42 11.82
CA VAL A 54 4.36 17.35 11.32
C VAL A 54 3.41 16.58 10.39
N GLY A 55 2.10 16.71 10.64
CA GLY A 55 1.05 16.10 9.82
C GLY A 55 0.42 14.85 10.43
N PRO A 56 -0.54 14.22 9.72
CA PRO A 56 -1.29 13.08 10.23
C PRO A 56 -0.49 11.78 10.20
N ASP A 57 -0.86 10.85 11.10
CA ASP A 57 -0.38 9.46 11.07
C ASP A 57 -0.68 8.83 9.70
N ARG A 58 0.26 8.04 9.20
CA ARG A 58 0.15 7.32 7.92
C ARG A 58 0.25 5.83 8.14
N LEU A 59 -0.64 5.08 7.49
CA LEU A 59 -0.59 3.63 7.44
C LEU A 59 0.09 3.21 6.14
N SER A 60 1.18 2.46 6.27
CA SER A 60 1.91 1.84 5.18
C SER A 60 1.63 0.34 5.15
N PHE A 61 1.46 -0.19 3.94
CA PHE A 61 1.29 -1.61 3.69
C PHE A 61 2.39 -2.03 2.74
N ALA A 62 3.19 -3.00 3.14
CA ALA A 62 4.18 -3.66 2.31
C ALA A 62 3.73 -5.12 2.11
N PRO A 63 3.84 -5.70 0.91
CA PRO A 63 3.63 -7.14 0.77
C PRO A 63 4.61 -7.91 1.68
N THR A 64 4.11 -8.83 2.50
CA THR A 64 4.99 -9.79 3.18
C THR A 64 5.46 -10.79 2.14
N GLU A 65 6.75 -10.80 1.83
CA GLU A 65 7.37 -11.84 1.00
C GLU A 65 7.37 -13.17 1.78
N LEU A 66 6.21 -13.83 1.83
CA LEU A 66 6.10 -15.23 2.20
C LEU A 66 6.37 -16.03 0.90
N LEU A 67 7.64 -16.41 0.72
CA LEU A 67 8.39 -17.06 -0.40
C LEU A 67 7.68 -18.28 -1.09
N PRO A 68 8.11 -18.91 -2.23
CA PRO A 68 9.38 -18.87 -2.98
C PRO A 68 9.22 -18.80 -4.53
N PHE A 69 8.16 -18.19 -5.05
CA PHE A 69 7.98 -18.14 -6.50
C PHE A 69 8.82 -17.01 -7.08
N PRO A 70 9.68 -17.26 -8.10
CA PRO A 70 10.36 -16.18 -8.77
C PRO A 70 9.28 -15.25 -9.32
N ARG A 71 9.23 -14.04 -8.76
CA ARG A 71 8.47 -12.93 -9.32
C ARG A 71 8.95 -12.82 -10.77
N ASN A 72 8.18 -13.34 -11.72
CA ASN A 72 8.55 -13.32 -13.13
C ASN A 72 8.66 -11.84 -13.53
N ARG A 73 9.88 -11.35 -13.46
CA ARG A 73 10.28 -10.03 -13.92
C ARG A 73 10.40 -10.21 -15.43
N GLY A 74 9.25 -10.21 -16.10
CA GLY A 74 9.17 -10.15 -17.55
C GLY A 74 9.70 -8.79 -18.02
N THR A 75 11.01 -8.60 -17.96
CA THR A 75 11.73 -7.66 -18.82
C THR A 75 11.72 -8.25 -20.23
N GLY A 76 10.54 -8.30 -20.84
CA GLY A 76 10.38 -8.52 -22.27
C GLY A 76 10.58 -7.18 -22.96
N GLY A 77 11.84 -6.86 -23.25
CA GLY A 77 12.14 -5.83 -24.23
C GLY A 77 11.58 -6.26 -25.58
N VAL A 78 10.51 -5.62 -26.03
CA VAL A 78 10.17 -5.61 -27.45
C VAL A 78 10.72 -4.32 -28.02
N LYS A 79 11.73 -4.54 -28.86
CA LYS A 79 12.42 -3.59 -29.72
C LYS A 79 11.36 -3.03 -30.68
N THR A 80 11.12 -1.72 -30.70
CA THR A 80 10.47 -1.09 -31.85
C THR A 80 11.58 -0.58 -32.76
N HIS A 81 11.99 -1.45 -33.68
CA HIS A 81 12.74 -1.06 -34.87
C HIS A 81 11.78 -0.41 -35.87
N ALA A 82 12.33 0.59 -36.57
CA ALA A 82 11.97 1.06 -37.90
C ALA A 82 10.57 1.66 -38.10
N VAL A 83 10.56 2.99 -38.20
CA VAL A 83 9.55 3.74 -38.96
C VAL A 83 9.99 3.75 -40.42
N ASP A 84 9.18 3.15 -41.30
CA ASP A 84 9.21 3.40 -42.74
C ASP A 84 7.79 3.22 -43.32
N LYS A 85 7.51 3.97 -44.38
CA LYS A 85 6.25 4.21 -45.12
C LYS A 85 5.30 5.27 -44.51
N LEU A 86 4.87 6.30 -45.24
CA LEU A 86 4.87 6.59 -46.69
C LEU A 86 4.94 8.11 -46.91
#